data_AF-A0A0B1SFF8-F1
#
_entry.id   AF-A0A0B1SFF8-F1
#
_cell.length_a   1.000
_cell.length_b   1.000
_cell.length_c   1.000
_cell.angle_alpha   90.00
_cell.angle_beta   90.00
_cell.angle_gamma   90.00
#
_symmetry.space_group_name_H-M   'P 1'
#
loop_
_entity.id
_entity.type
_entity.pdbx_description
1 polymer ?
#
loop_
_entity_poly.entity_id
_entity_poly.type
_entity_poly.pdbx_seq_one_letter_code
_entity_poly.pdbx_strand_id
1 'polypeptide(L)'
;MPILPLEAIKAKEALLTYDSVDDSVLQSYSEYSLAQLIYYAMKESATSEQASRMTAMDSASKNAGEFISRIYTTVIHSIFVYSTFILKIIILL
;
A
#
# COMPACT_ATOMS: atom_id res chain seq x y z
N MET A 1 4.43 -14.50 12.70
CA MET A 1 4.68 -15.87 13.22
C MET A 1 5.88 -15.79 14.15
N PRO A 2 5.83 -16.34 15.37
CA PRO A 2 6.96 -16.25 16.29
C PRO A 2 8.10 -17.15 15.83
N ILE A 3 9.33 -16.64 15.85
CA ILE A 3 10.53 -17.47 15.70
C ILE A 3 10.69 -18.31 16.97
N LEU A 4 10.68 -19.64 16.81
CA LEU A 4 10.93 -20.54 17.93
C LEU A 4 12.44 -20.78 18.02
N PRO A 5 13.07 -20.53 19.18
CA PRO A 5 14.48 -20.87 19.38
C PRO A 5 14.65 -22.39 19.34
N LEU A 6 15.83 -22.85 18.92
CA LEU A 6 16.12 -24.28 18.72
C LEU A 6 15.79 -25.12 19.98
N GLU A 7 16.06 -24.57 21.17
CA GLU A 7 15.74 -25.18 22.46
C GLU A 7 14.24 -25.40 22.67
N ALA A 8 13.40 -24.44 22.26
CA ALA A 8 11.95 -24.56 22.34
C ALA A 8 11.38 -25.52 21.31
N ILE A 9 12.10 -25.78 20.22
CA ILE A 9 11.75 -26.80 19.23
C ILE A 9 12.09 -28.18 19.82
N LYS A 10 13.30 -28.39 20.34
CA LYS A 10 13.74 -29.64 20.97
C LYS A 10 12.89 -30.07 22.16
N ALA A 11 12.40 -29.12 22.95
CA ALA A 11 11.56 -29.38 24.12
C ALA A 11 10.12 -29.87 23.80
N LYS A 12 9.72 -29.96 22.51
CA LYS A 12 8.39 -30.43 22.14
C LYS A 12 8.32 -31.95 22.14
N GLU A 13 7.44 -32.51 22.98
CA GLU A 13 7.14 -33.96 23.04
C GLU A 13 6.77 -34.57 21.68
N ALA A 14 6.18 -33.78 20.77
CA ALA A 14 5.82 -34.24 19.43
C ALA A 14 7.03 -34.65 18.56
N LEU A 15 8.25 -34.21 18.90
CA LEU A 15 9.48 -34.62 18.20
C LEU A 15 10.00 -36.00 18.67
N LEU A 16 9.62 -36.47 19.86
CA LEU A 16 10.05 -37.76 20.40
C LEU A 16 9.49 -38.95 19.60
N THR A 17 8.43 -38.72 18.82
CA THR A 17 7.83 -39.73 17.93
C THR A 17 8.68 -39.97 16.67
N TYR A 18 9.66 -39.13 16.37
CA TYR A 18 10.49 -39.23 15.18
C TYR A 18 11.90 -39.75 15.50
N ASP A 19 12.16 -40.99 15.11
CA ASP A 19 13.41 -41.74 15.39
C ASP A 19 14.63 -41.26 14.56
N SER A 20 14.43 -40.37 13.58
CA SER A 20 15.43 -39.99 12.57
C SER A 20 15.80 -38.51 12.57
N VAL A 21 15.37 -37.75 13.58
CA VAL A 21 15.65 -36.31 13.66
C VAL A 21 16.92 -36.08 14.45
N ASP A 22 18.04 -36.02 13.73
CA ASP A 22 19.32 -35.62 14.31
C ASP A 22 19.38 -34.11 14.57
N ASP A 23 20.22 -33.73 15.54
CA ASP A 23 20.44 -32.33 15.91
C ASP A 23 20.90 -31.44 14.74
N SER A 24 21.65 -32.01 13.79
CA SER A 24 22.14 -31.31 12.58
C SER A 24 21.02 -31.01 11.58
N VAL A 25 20.05 -31.91 11.46
CA VAL A 25 18.87 -31.73 10.59
C VAL A 25 17.93 -30.70 11.20
N LEU A 26 17.74 -30.74 12.52
CA LEU A 26 16.90 -29.77 13.24
C LEU A 26 17.46 -28.34 13.14
N GLN A 27 18.79 -28.20 13.20
CA GLN A 27 19.46 -26.92 12.99
C GLN A 27 19.23 -26.39 11.56
N SER A 28 19.45 -27.24 10.54
CA SER A 28 19.22 -26.88 9.13
C SER A 28 17.76 -26.48 8.86
N TYR A 29 16.80 -27.16 9.51
CA TYR A 29 15.39 -26.83 9.44
C TYR A 29 15.07 -25.47 10.06
N SER A 30 15.65 -25.16 11.22
CA SER A 30 15.46 -23.86 11.88
C SER A 30 16.00 -22.71 11.02
N GLU A 31 17.17 -22.88 10.43
CA GLU A 31 17.80 -21.91 9.51
C GLU A 31 16.96 -21.72 8.23
N TYR A 32 16.46 -22.81 7.64
CA TYR A 32 15.57 -22.75 6.48
C TYR A 32 14.24 -22.06 6.80
N SER A 33 13.64 -22.39 7.94
CA SER A 33 12.40 -21.77 8.42
C SER A 33 12.56 -20.26 8.63
N LEU A 34 13.70 -19.83 9.18
CA LEU A 34 14.03 -18.41 9.32
C LEU A 34 14.13 -17.71 7.96
N ALA A 35 14.85 -18.31 7.00
CA ALA A 35 14.97 -17.76 5.65
C ALA A 35 13.61 -17.66 4.95
N GLN A 36 12.77 -18.68 5.08
CA GLN A 36 11.41 -18.70 4.54
C GLN A 36 10.53 -17.59 5.14
N LEU A 37 10.61 -17.38 6.45
CA LEU A 37 9.85 -16.33 7.14
C LEU A 37 10.25 -14.93 6.68
N ILE A 38 11.56 -14.68 6.52
CA ILE A 38 12.07 -13.41 6.00
C ILE A 38 11.58 -13.19 4.56
N TYR A 39 11.69 -14.21 3.71
CA TYR A 39 11.23 -14.12 2.32
C TYR A 39 9.72 -13.84 2.24
N TYR A 40 8.92 -14.50 3.08
CA TYR A 40 7.48 -14.25 3.16
C TYR A 40 7.18 -12.80 3.56
N ALA A 41 7.82 -12.30 4.62
CA ALA A 41 7.65 -10.92 5.09
C ALA A 41 8.03 -9.90 4.01
N MET A 42 9.11 -10.15 3.25
CA MET A 42 9.51 -9.30 2.13
C MET A 42 8.45 -9.27 1.01
N LYS A 43 7.87 -10.42 0.65
CA LYS A 43 6.83 -10.51 -0.37
C LYS A 43 5.55 -9.79 0.04
N GLU A 44 5.15 -9.95 1.29
CA GLU A 44 4.00 -9.25 1.87
C GLU A 44 4.24 -7.73 1.90
N SER A 45 5.41 -7.29 2.37
CA SER A 45 5.79 -5.89 2.42
C SER A 45 5.79 -5.23 1.04
N ALA A 46 6.35 -5.89 0.01
CA ALA A 46 6.35 -5.37 -1.35
C ALA A 46 4.93 -5.21 -1.92
N THR A 47 4.05 -6.19 -1.67
CA THR A 47 2.65 -6.12 -2.12
C THR A 47 1.89 -5.00 -1.40
N SER A 48 2.09 -4.90 -0.08
CA SER A 48 1.49 -3.84 0.75
C SER A 48 1.94 -2.44 0.31
N GLU A 49 3.21 -2.28 -0.03
CA GLU A 49 3.73 -1.01 -0.55
C GLU A 49 3.06 -0.63 -1.88
N GLN A 50 2.94 -1.56 -2.82
CA GLN A 50 2.29 -1.29 -4.10
C GLN A 50 0.79 -0.98 -3.95
N ALA A 51 0.08 -1.69 -3.07
CA ALA A 51 -1.32 -1.41 -2.77
C ALA A 51 -1.51 -0.01 -2.15
N SER A 52 -0.61 0.38 -1.24
CA SER A 52 -0.60 1.72 -0.65
C SER A 52 -0.35 2.80 -1.71
N ARG A 53 0.63 2.60 -2.60
CA ARG A 53 0.92 3.50 -3.72
C ARG A 53 -0.28 3.66 -4.64
N MET A 54 -0.95 2.56 -5.01
CA MET A 54 -2.14 2.60 -5.86
C MET A 54 -3.26 3.43 -5.21
N THR A 55 -3.53 3.18 -3.92
CA THR A 55 -4.59 3.88 -3.17
C THR A 55 -4.28 5.38 -3.03
N ALA A 56 -3.02 5.73 -2.76
CA ALA A 56 -2.58 7.12 -2.65
C ALA A 56 -2.71 7.85 -4.00
N MET A 57 -2.32 7.20 -5.10
CA MET A 57 -2.41 7.78 -6.45
C MET A 57 -3.86 7.91 -6.94
N ASP A 58 -4.73 6.96 -6.63
CA ASP A 58 -6.17 7.05 -6.93
C ASP A 58 -6.81 8.24 -6.20
N SER A 59 -6.43 8.44 -4.93
CA SER A 59 -6.91 9.57 -4.13
C SER A 59 -6.42 10.91 -4.68
N ALA A 60 -5.15 10.98 -5.11
CA ALA A 60 -4.60 12.16 -5.77
C ALA A 60 -5.28 12.47 -7.11
N SER A 61 -5.57 11.44 -7.91
CA SER A 61 -6.23 11.60 -9.22
C SER A 61 -7.66 12.12 -9.07
N LYS A 62 -8.41 11.62 -8.08
CA LYS A 62 -9.75 12.14 -7.75
C LYS A 62 -9.68 13.61 -7.33
N ASN A 63 -8.75 13.96 -6.46
CA ASN A 63 -8.57 15.34 -5.99
C ASN A 63 -8.20 16.30 -7.15
N ALA A 64 -7.30 15.87 -8.04
CA ALA A 64 -6.98 16.64 -9.25
C ALA A 64 -8.22 16.84 -10.15
N GLY A 65 -9.05 15.82 -10.32
CA GLY A 65 -10.31 15.91 -11.06
C GLY A 65 -11.28 16.93 -10.48
N GLU A 66 -11.45 16.94 -9.15
CA GLU A 66 -12.27 17.96 -8.47
C GLU A 66 -11.71 19.36 -8.67
N PHE A 67 -10.38 19.52 -8.62
CA PHE A 67 -9.72 20.81 -8.82
C PHE A 67 -9.96 21.36 -10.24
N ILE A 68 -9.84 20.50 -11.25
CA ILE A 68 -10.12 20.86 -12.65
C ILE A 68 -11.57 21.31 -12.81
N SER A 69 -12.53 20.57 -12.25
CA SER A 69 -13.95 20.91 -12.32
C SER A 69 -14.25 22.28 -11.70
N ARG A 70 -13.62 22.59 -10.56
CA ARG A 70 -13.74 23.90 -9.88
C ARG A 70 -13.16 25.03 -10.72
N ILE A 71 -11.95 24.85 -11.27
CA ILE A 71 -11.33 25.86 -12.15
C ILE A 71 -12.20 26.09 -13.38
N TYR A 72 -12.68 25.03 -14.02
CA TYR A 72 -13.54 25.14 -15.20
C TYR A 72 -14.79 25.96 -14.91
N THR A 73 -15.50 25.65 -13.82
CA THR A 73 -16.69 26.39 -13.38
C THR A 73 -16.37 27.88 -13.12
N THR A 74 -15.21 28.16 -12.51
CA THR A 74 -14.76 29.52 -12.21
C THR A 74 -14.46 30.31 -13.48
N VAL A 75 -13.82 29.67 -14.48
CA VAL A 75 -13.51 30.30 -15.77
C VAL A 75 -14.80 30.61 -16.53
N ILE A 76 -15.75 29.67 -16.61
CA ILE A 76 -17.05 29.90 -17.28
C ILE A 76 -17.82 31.03 -16.60
N HIS A 77 -17.86 31.04 -15.27
CA HIS A 77 -18.50 32.12 -14.52
C HIS A 77 -17.85 33.48 -14.81
N SER A 78 -16.51 33.55 -14.79
CA SER A 78 -15.76 34.75 -15.12
C SER A 78 -16.10 35.28 -16.52
N ILE A 79 -16.11 34.41 -17.53
CA ILE A 79 -16.47 34.76 -18.93
C ILE A 79 -17.89 35.34 -19.00
N PHE A 80 -18.85 34.76 -18.30
CA PHE A 80 -20.23 35.25 -18.28
C PHE A 80 -20.34 36.66 -17.65
N VAL A 81 -19.62 36.89 -16.55
CA VAL A 81 -19.54 38.22 -15.91
C VAL A 81 -18.94 39.25 -16.86
N TYR A 82 -17.86 38.92 -17.57
CA TYR A 82 -17.27 39.82 -18.56
C TYR A 82 -18.22 40.14 -19.73
N SER A 83 -18.91 39.12 -20.26
CA SER A 83 -19.88 39.31 -21.35
C SER A 83 -21.04 40.23 -20.94
N THR A 84 -21.60 40.02 -19.75
CA THR A 84 -22.69 40.87 -19.22
C THR A 84 -22.23 42.30 -18.92
N PHE A 85 -20.99 42.49 -18.47
CA PHE A 85 -20.41 43.81 -18.25
C PHE A 85 -20.24 44.58 -19.56
N ILE A 86 -19.72 43.94 -20.62
CA ILE A 86 -19.59 44.54 -21.95
C ILE A 86 -20.96 44.93 -22.51
N LEU A 87 -21.96 44.06 -22.39
CA LEU A 87 -23.31 44.35 -22.88
C LEU A 87 -23.93 45.56 -22.15
N LYS A 88 -23.71 45.68 -20.83
CA LYS A 88 -24.14 46.86 -20.06
C LYS A 88 -23.45 48.15 -20.53
N ILE A 89 -22.16 48.09 -20.87
CA ILE A 89 -21.45 49.26 -21.41
C ILE A 89 -22.03 49.68 -22.76
N ILE A 90 -22.32 48.73 -23.66
CA ILE A 90 -22.88 49.02 -25.00
C ILE A 90 -24.28 49.63 -24.91
N ILE A 91 -25.11 49.21 -23.95
CA ILE A 91 -26.49 49.72 -23.78
C ILE A 91 -26.52 51.10 -23.08
N LEU A 92 -25.50 51.43 -22.28
CA LEU A 92 -25.42 52.69 -21.53
C LEU A 92 -24.76 53.84 -22.34
N LEU A 93 -24.08 53.52 -23.45
CA LEU A 93 -23.51 54.46 -24.43
C LEU A 93 -24.51 54.75 -25.55
#